data_AF-A0A0L8FG67-F1
#
_entry.id   AF-A0A0L8FG67-F1
#
_cell.length_a   1.000
_cell.length_b   1.000
_cell.length_c   1.000
_cell.angle_alpha   90.00
_cell.angle_beta   90.00
_cell.angle_gamma   90.00
#
_symmetry.space_group_name_H-M   'P 1'
#
loop_
_entity.id
_entity.type
_entity.pdbx_description
1 polymer ?
#
loop_
_entity_poly.entity_id
_entity_poly.type
_entity_poly.pdbx_seq_one_letter_code
_entity_poly.pdbx_strand_id
1 'polypeptide(L)'
;SSTTRYTWKKNKQDFNMAGRHILTVRYEGTFIFKQPEKKDAGMYQCFANNSYGVAMSGIVELRLAFLMPYINQEPETITALPGASLLLPCNKPISYPEASVTWVLKHKDGSFKAFDFTERILMDHQG
;
A
#
# COMPACT_ATOMS: atom_id res chain seq x y z
N SER A 1 -0.40 13.75 -39.60
CA SER A 1 -0.03 13.75 -38.17
C SER A 1 -1.29 13.46 -37.37
N SER A 2 -1.34 12.36 -36.61
CA SER A 2 -2.51 12.02 -35.78
C SER A 2 -2.25 12.47 -34.34
N THR A 3 -2.95 13.50 -33.87
CA THR A 3 -2.90 13.93 -32.47
C THR A 3 -3.70 12.97 -31.60
N THR A 4 -3.07 12.40 -30.57
CA THR A 4 -3.75 11.53 -29.60
C THR A 4 -4.42 12.36 -28.50
N ARG A 5 -5.70 12.10 -28.23
CA ARG A 5 -6.45 12.67 -27.11
C ARG A 5 -6.61 11.61 -26.03
N TYR A 6 -6.29 11.98 -24.80
CA TYR A 6 -6.43 11.11 -23.63
C TYR A 6 -7.66 11.52 -22.81
N THR A 7 -8.47 10.54 -22.43
CA THR A 7 -9.57 10.71 -21.48
C THR A 7 -9.50 9.64 -20.41
N TRP A 8 -10.10 9.91 -19.26
CA TRP A 8 -10.12 8.99 -18.14
C TRP A 8 -11.53 8.70 -17.69
N LYS A 9 -11.74 7.48 -17.20
CA LYS A 9 -12.94 7.09 -16.47
C LYS A 9 -12.59 6.76 -15.03
N LYS A 10 -13.47 7.15 -14.11
CA LYS A 10 -13.48 6.75 -12.70
C LYS A 10 -14.74 5.92 -12.46
N ASN A 11 -14.60 4.70 -11.96
CA ASN A 11 -15.71 3.78 -11.70
C ASN A 11 -16.64 3.63 -12.93
N LYS A 12 -16.03 3.49 -14.13
CA LYS A 12 -16.70 3.40 -15.43
C LYS A 12 -17.43 4.67 -15.92
N GLN A 13 -17.39 5.76 -15.16
CA GLN A 13 -17.96 7.05 -15.53
C GLN A 13 -16.87 8.01 -16.00
N ASP A 14 -17.18 8.96 -16.88
CA ASP A 14 -16.21 9.94 -17.36
C ASP A 14 -15.65 10.78 -16.20
N PHE A 15 -14.33 10.89 -16.14
CA PHE A 15 -13.62 11.59 -15.09
C PHE A 15 -13.11 12.94 -15.60
N ASN A 16 -13.50 14.01 -14.91
CA ASN A 16 -13.04 15.35 -15.23
C ASN A 16 -11.64 15.61 -14.61
N MET A 17 -10.63 15.66 -15.48
CA MET A 17 -9.24 15.96 -15.09
C MET A 17 -8.95 17.45 -14.91
N ALA A 18 -9.91 18.35 -15.16
CA ALA A 18 -9.76 19.80 -14.99
C ALA A 18 -10.06 20.28 -13.56
N GLY A 19 -10.00 19.38 -12.56
CA GLY A 19 -10.22 19.71 -11.16
C GLY A 19 -9.11 20.58 -10.58
N ARG A 20 -9.45 21.46 -9.63
CA ARG A 20 -8.52 22.41 -8.99
C ARG A 20 -7.27 21.79 -8.34
N HIS A 21 -7.38 20.53 -7.88
CA HIS A 21 -6.30 19.78 -7.21
C HIS A 21 -5.63 18.75 -8.13
N ILE A 22 -5.95 18.78 -9.43
CA ILE A 22 -5.43 17.87 -10.46
C ILE A 22 -4.49 18.64 -11.39
N LEU A 23 -3.32 18.06 -11.64
CA LEU A 23 -2.43 18.47 -12.73
C LEU A 23 -2.57 17.51 -13.90
N THR A 24 -2.50 18.02 -15.12
CA THR A 24 -2.43 17.18 -16.32
C THR A 24 -1.11 17.42 -17.02
N VAL A 25 -0.50 16.34 -17.53
CA VAL A 25 0.69 16.43 -18.36
C VAL A 25 0.26 16.46 -19.82
N ARG A 26 0.56 17.57 -20.49
CA ARG A 26 0.13 17.79 -21.87
C ARG A 26 0.75 16.70 -22.76
N TYR A 27 -0.07 16.10 -23.61
CA TYR A 27 0.32 15.05 -24.58
C TYR A 27 0.72 13.68 -24.00
N GLU A 28 0.75 13.49 -22.68
CA GLU A 28 1.16 12.21 -22.07
C GLU A 28 -0.01 11.39 -21.50
N GLY A 29 -1.20 11.99 -21.39
CA GLY A 29 -2.37 11.33 -20.81
C GLY A 29 -2.29 11.09 -19.30
N THR A 30 -1.23 11.54 -18.64
CA THR A 30 -1.06 11.47 -17.18
C THR A 30 -1.81 12.60 -16.49
N PHE A 31 -2.52 12.28 -15.41
CA PHE A 31 -2.97 13.28 -14.44
C PHE A 31 -2.41 12.95 -13.04
N ILE A 32 -2.27 13.97 -12.20
CA ILE A 32 -1.66 13.88 -10.87
C ILE A 32 -2.57 14.58 -9.86
N PHE A 33 -2.95 13.88 -8.79
CA PHE A 33 -3.56 14.51 -7.62
C PHE A 33 -2.47 15.14 -6.74
N LYS A 34 -2.47 16.48 -6.56
CA LYS A 34 -1.48 17.16 -5.70
C LYS A 34 -1.63 16.81 -4.23
N GLN A 35 -2.88 16.66 -3.79
CA GLN A 35 -3.28 16.33 -2.42
C GLN A 35 -4.48 15.39 -2.52
N PRO A 36 -4.23 14.07 -2.61
CA PRO A 36 -5.30 13.09 -2.75
C PRO A 36 -6.22 13.13 -1.53
N GLU A 37 -7.52 13.19 -1.77
CA GLU A 37 -8.56 13.12 -0.74
C GLU A 37 -9.26 11.75 -0.75
N LYS A 38 -10.00 11.43 0.31
CA LYS A 38 -10.77 10.17 0.37
C LYS A 38 -11.71 9.97 -0.82
N LYS A 39 -12.32 11.06 -1.30
CA LYS A 39 -13.22 11.06 -2.45
C LYS A 39 -12.53 10.72 -3.77
N ASP A 40 -11.21 10.85 -3.84
CA ASP A 40 -10.44 10.56 -5.06
C ASP A 40 -10.25 9.04 -5.25
N ALA A 41 -10.41 8.22 -4.21
CA ALA A 41 -10.37 6.76 -4.33
C ALA A 41 -11.37 6.21 -5.37
N GLY A 42 -10.98 5.17 -6.11
CA GLY A 42 -11.79 4.53 -7.13
C GLY A 42 -10.96 3.80 -8.20
N MET A 43 -11.67 3.20 -9.16
CA MET A 43 -11.08 2.47 -10.28
C MET A 43 -10.92 3.39 -11.48
N TYR A 44 -9.68 3.58 -11.94
CA TYR A 44 -9.32 4.49 -13.02
C TYR A 44 -8.91 3.73 -14.29
N GLN A 45 -9.34 4.21 -15.45
CA GLN A 45 -8.94 3.67 -16.74
C GLN A 45 -8.74 4.78 -17.77
N CYS A 46 -7.62 4.72 -18.49
CA CYS A 46 -7.25 5.68 -19.54
C CYS A 46 -7.72 5.18 -20.91
N PHE A 47 -8.14 6.12 -21.75
CA PHE A 47 -8.54 5.92 -23.13
C PHE A 47 -7.72 6.86 -24.00
N ALA A 48 -6.94 6.30 -24.92
CA ALA A 48 -6.14 7.02 -25.88
C ALA A 48 -6.82 6.95 -27.26
N ASN A 49 -7.33 8.08 -27.75
CA ASN A 49 -8.08 8.18 -28.99
C ASN A 49 -7.29 8.95 -30.05
N ASN A 50 -7.15 8.37 -31.24
CA ASN A 50 -6.60 9.05 -32.42
C ASN A 50 -7.40 8.66 -33.68
N SER A 51 -6.96 9.11 -34.86
CA SER A 51 -7.65 8.83 -36.13
C SER A 51 -7.78 7.35 -36.51
N TYR A 52 -7.05 6.46 -35.83
CA TYR A 52 -7.06 5.02 -36.09
C TYR A 52 -7.91 4.23 -35.08
N GLY A 53 -8.45 4.89 -34.05
CA GLY A 53 -9.31 4.28 -33.05
C GLY A 53 -8.92 4.61 -31.61
N VAL A 54 -9.35 3.76 -30.69
CA VAL A 54 -9.22 3.95 -29.25
C VAL A 54 -8.48 2.76 -28.61
N ALA A 55 -7.39 3.04 -27.92
CA ALA A 55 -6.71 2.08 -27.04
C ALA A 55 -7.09 2.34 -25.57
N MET A 56 -7.19 1.26 -24.78
CA MET A 56 -7.57 1.31 -23.37
C MET A 56 -6.45 0.77 -22.49
N SER A 57 -6.18 1.44 -21.36
CA SER A 57 -5.27 0.90 -20.36
C SER A 57 -5.90 -0.23 -19.54
N GLY A 58 -5.08 -0.93 -18.77
CA GLY A 58 -5.58 -1.68 -17.61
C GLY A 58 -6.30 -0.76 -16.61
N ILE A 59 -7.15 -1.34 -15.77
CA ILE A 59 -7.82 -0.61 -14.69
C ILE A 59 -6.87 -0.53 -13.50
N VAL A 60 -6.70 0.65 -12.93
CA VAL A 60 -5.87 0.91 -11.75
C VAL A 60 -6.76 1.31 -10.58
N GLU A 61 -6.54 0.72 -9.41
CA GLU A 61 -7.25 1.07 -8.18
C GLU A 61 -6.47 2.14 -7.40
N LEU A 62 -7.09 3.31 -7.20
CA LEU A 62 -6.65 4.27 -6.20
C LEU A 62 -7.42 4.02 -4.91
N ARG A 63 -6.72 3.71 -3.83
CA ARG A 63 -7.30 3.49 -2.50
C ARG A 63 -6.44 4.13 -1.42
N LEU A 64 -7.08 4.44 -0.30
CA LEU A 64 -6.43 5.03 0.85
C LEU A 64 -5.58 3.98 1.57
N ALA A 65 -4.34 4.34 1.88
CA ALA A 65 -3.54 3.55 2.79
C ALA A 65 -4.08 3.70 4.22
N PHE A 66 -4.09 2.61 4.98
CA PHE A 66 -4.49 2.61 6.38
C PHE A 66 -3.71 1.57 7.18
N LEU A 67 -3.59 1.83 8.48
CA LEU A 67 -3.05 0.91 9.46
C LEU A 67 -3.99 0.96 10.66
N MET A 68 -4.69 -0.14 10.95
CA MET A 68 -5.54 -0.22 12.13
C MET A 68 -4.65 -0.32 13.38
N PRO A 69 -5.03 0.32 14.49
CA PRO A 69 -4.36 0.12 15.76
C PRO A 69 -4.50 -1.34 16.20
N TYR A 70 -3.52 -1.82 16.98
CA TYR A 70 -3.65 -3.10 17.67
C TYR A 70 -4.78 -2.99 18.70
N ILE A 71 -5.87 -3.72 18.47
CA ILE A 71 -7.00 -3.75 19.40
C ILE A 71 -6.69 -4.81 20.46
N ASN A 72 -6.51 -4.38 21.71
CA ASN A 72 -6.50 -5.23 22.91
C ASN A 72 -5.51 -6.40 22.89
N GLN A 73 -4.22 -6.14 22.64
CA GLN A 73 -3.18 -7.15 22.86
C GLN A 73 -2.38 -6.78 24.10
N GLU A 74 -2.70 -7.42 25.22
CA GLU A 74 -1.79 -7.45 26.35
C GLU A 74 -0.52 -8.21 25.93
N PRO A 75 0.67 -7.83 26.43
CA PRO A 75 1.89 -8.57 26.14
C PRO A 75 1.76 -10.02 26.60
N GLU A 76 1.84 -10.96 25.68
CA GLU A 76 1.85 -12.38 26.01
C GLU A 76 3.23 -12.77 26.54
N THR A 77 3.27 -13.41 27.71
CA THR A 77 4.51 -13.96 28.27
C THR A 77 4.57 -15.45 27.96
N ILE A 78 5.53 -15.85 27.13
CA ILE A 78 5.72 -17.26 26.78
C ILE A 78 7.02 -17.76 27.43
N THR A 79 6.94 -18.93 28.06
CA THR A 79 8.07 -19.57 28.76
C THR A 79 8.42 -20.88 28.05
N ALA A 80 9.71 -21.17 27.89
CA ALA A 80 10.21 -22.39 27.27
C ALA A 80 11.30 -23.04 28.14
N LEU A 81 11.45 -24.36 28.01
CA LEU A 81 12.54 -25.09 28.65
C LEU A 81 13.87 -24.79 27.92
N PRO A 82 15.01 -24.81 28.63
CA PRO A 82 16.32 -24.67 28.01
C PRO A 82 16.52 -25.71 26.89
N GLY A 83 16.92 -25.24 25.70
CA GLY A 83 17.16 -26.07 24.52
C GLY A 83 15.91 -26.41 23.71
N ALA A 84 14.70 -26.09 24.18
CA ALA A 84 13.49 -26.23 23.40
C ALA A 84 13.32 -25.05 22.41
N SER A 85 12.74 -25.33 21.25
CA SER A 85 12.30 -24.30 20.31
C SER A 85 11.06 -23.57 20.85
N LEU A 86 10.95 -22.28 20.55
CA LEU A 86 9.82 -21.44 20.92
C LEU A 86 9.36 -20.62 19.69
N LEU A 87 8.05 -20.45 19.56
CA LEU A 87 7.43 -19.57 18.57
C LEU A 87 6.82 -18.35 19.29
N LEU A 88 7.12 -17.16 18.79
CA LEU A 88 6.45 -15.93 19.21
C LEU A 88 5.40 -15.57 18.14
N PRO A 89 4.10 -15.67 18.44
CA PRO A 89 3.07 -15.35 17.46
C PRO A 89 3.06 -13.85 17.16
N CYS A 90 3.04 -13.49 15.87
CA CYS A 90 2.82 -12.11 15.44
C CYS A 90 1.40 -11.92 14.92
N ASN A 91 0.59 -11.16 15.65
CA ASN A 91 -0.74 -10.78 15.21
C ASN A 91 -0.67 -9.45 14.44
N LYS A 92 -0.26 -9.51 13.16
CA LYS A 92 -0.09 -8.31 12.34
C LYS A 92 -1.38 -7.45 12.27
N PRO A 93 -1.26 -6.12 12.32
CA PRO A 93 -2.41 -5.22 12.29
C PRO A 93 -3.02 -5.20 10.89
N ILE A 94 -4.34 -5.07 10.83
CA ILE A 94 -5.03 -4.97 9.55
C ILE A 94 -4.62 -3.66 8.88
N SER A 95 -4.11 -3.77 7.65
CA SER A 95 -3.50 -2.64 6.94
C SER A 95 -3.69 -2.75 5.43
N TYR A 96 -3.58 -1.60 4.78
CA TYR A 96 -3.42 -1.52 3.33
C TYR A 96 -2.38 -0.44 2.96
N PRO A 97 -1.37 -0.74 2.11
CA PRO A 97 -0.94 -2.10 1.73
C PRO A 97 -0.58 -2.92 2.98
N GLU A 98 -0.37 -4.22 2.79
CA GLU A 98 0.02 -5.09 3.89
C GLU A 98 1.27 -4.54 4.58
N ALA A 99 1.19 -4.35 5.89
CA ALA A 99 2.30 -3.83 6.68
C ALA A 99 3.44 -4.86 6.76
N SER A 100 4.68 -4.37 6.62
CA SER A 100 5.86 -5.17 6.94
C SER A 100 6.09 -5.17 8.44
N VAL A 101 6.33 -6.36 9.01
CA VAL A 101 6.60 -6.52 10.44
C VAL A 101 8.04 -7.03 10.64
N THR A 102 8.65 -6.62 11.75
CA THR A 102 9.96 -7.11 12.18
C THR A 102 10.02 -7.21 13.69
N TRP A 103 10.77 -8.17 14.20
CA TRP A 103 10.99 -8.34 15.62
C TRP A 103 12.14 -7.45 16.10
N VAL A 104 11.97 -6.85 17.28
CA VAL A 104 13.02 -6.11 18.00
C VAL A 104 13.10 -6.54 19.45
N LEU A 105 14.32 -6.55 20.01
CA LEU A 105 14.57 -6.76 21.42
C LEU A 105 14.46 -5.45 22.16
N LYS A 106 13.62 -5.41 23.20
CA LYS A 106 13.58 -4.31 24.16
C LYS A 106 14.51 -4.63 25.34
N HIS A 107 15.54 -3.81 25.51
CA HIS A 107 16.47 -3.92 26.63
C HIS A 107 15.90 -3.30 27.91
N LYS A 108 16.49 -3.66 29.06
CA LYS A 108 16.06 -3.15 30.39
C LYS A 108 16.25 -1.63 30.54
N ASP A 109 17.19 -1.05 29.80
CA ASP A 109 17.41 0.40 29.73
C ASP A 109 16.40 1.12 28.83
N GLY A 110 15.45 0.39 28.24
CA GLY A 110 14.42 0.92 27.35
C GLY A 110 14.85 1.03 25.88
N SER A 111 16.11 0.72 25.56
CA SER A 111 16.58 0.72 24.17
C SER A 111 16.00 -0.44 23.37
N PHE A 112 15.83 -0.22 22.06
CA PHE A 112 15.43 -1.24 21.11
C PHE A 112 16.61 -1.65 20.24
N LYS A 113 16.82 -2.95 20.09
CA LYS A 113 17.83 -3.52 19.19
C LYS A 113 17.14 -4.46 18.21
N ALA A 114 17.48 -4.35 16.93
CA ALA A 114 17.02 -5.33 15.94
C ALA A 114 17.50 -6.74 16.33
N PHE A 115 16.66 -7.76 16.09
CA PHE A 115 17.11 -9.13 16.23
C PHE A 115 18.23 -9.44 15.24
N ASP A 116 19.23 -10.19 15.71
CA ASP A 116 20.23 -10.78 14.83
C ASP A 116 19.71 -12.13 14.36
N PHE A 117 19.15 -12.16 13.14
CA PHE A 117 18.56 -13.37 12.57
C PHE A 117 19.68 -14.33 12.16
N THR A 118 19.63 -15.54 12.73
CA THR A 118 20.64 -16.60 12.56
C THR A 118 19.93 -17.93 12.33
N GLU A 119 20.67 -19.02 12.14
CA GLU A 119 20.07 -20.36 12.05
C GLU A 119 19.23 -20.75 13.29
N ARG A 120 19.41 -20.05 14.43
CA ARG A 120 18.66 -20.29 15.68
C ARG A 120 17.47 -19.36 15.87
N ILE A 121 17.42 -18.24 15.16
CA ILE A 121 16.36 -17.22 15.27
C ILE A 121 15.94 -16.84 13.86
N LEU A 122 14.77 -17.29 13.47
CA LEU A 122 14.21 -17.11 12.12
C LEU A 122 12.91 -16.34 12.22
N MET A 123 12.67 -15.48 11.22
CA MET A 123 11.40 -14.80 10.98
C MET A 123 10.73 -15.47 9.79
N ASP A 124 9.46 -15.80 9.90
CA ASP A 124 8.74 -16.35 8.75
C ASP A 124 8.22 -15.24 7.83
N HIS A 125 7.50 -15.62 6.78
CA HIS A 125 6.94 -14.68 5.80
C HIS A 125 5.69 -13.94 6.32
N GLN A 126 5.10 -14.37 7.43
CA GLN A 126 4.00 -13.70 8.12
C GLN A 126 4.51 -12.67 9.15
N GLY A 127 5.80 -12.77 9.52
CA GLY A 127 6.45 -12.00 10.58
C GLY A 127 6.68 -12.85 11.81
#